data_AF-A0A2J6R0S0-F1
#
_entry.id   AF-A0A2J6R0S0-F1
#
_cell.length_a   1.000
_cell.length_b   1.000
_cell.length_c   1.000
_cell.angle_alpha   90.00
_cell.angle_beta   90.00
_cell.angle_gamma   90.00
#
_symmetry.space_group_name_H-M   'P 1'
#
loop_
_entity.id
_entity.type
_entity.pdbx_description
1 polymer ?
#
loop_
_entity_poly.entity_id
_entity_poly.type
_entity_poly.pdbx_seq_one_letter_code
_entity_poly.pdbx_strand_id
1 'polypeptide(L)'
;MSPLNNIKITGATQVHNDADIGGLDQSQVDKRYVEERAKRLRPEGNDQYVDISLSAKFQKFGEDPWVDVASITDIKTQFLHSRTQVLILGGGFSGLLYAVRMVEAGIRPEDLRIVESGGGFGGTWYYNRYPGLMCDIESYCYLPLLEETGYIPKHRYSSGEEIRNYANLIAEKYNIARSAVFQTKAEKLEWDEG
;
A
#
# COMPACT_ATOMS: atom_id res chain seq x y z
N MET A 1 -36.88 7.47 25.54
CA MET A 1 -37.49 6.37 24.76
C MET A 1 -37.82 6.88 23.37
N SER A 2 -36.97 6.57 22.40
CA SER A 2 -37.36 6.40 20.99
C SER A 2 -36.26 5.57 20.33
N PRO A 3 -36.51 4.31 19.94
CA PRO A 3 -35.49 3.42 19.43
C PRO A 3 -35.24 3.70 17.94
N LEU A 4 -34.03 4.14 17.62
CA LEU A 4 -33.46 4.05 16.28
C LEU A 4 -33.19 2.57 15.98
N ASN A 5 -34.19 1.86 15.47
CA ASN A 5 -34.03 0.56 14.85
C ASN A 5 -34.94 0.50 13.62
N ASN A 6 -34.34 0.65 12.44
CA ASN A 6 -34.69 -0.04 11.19
C ASN A 6 -34.00 0.62 10.00
N ILE A 7 -32.68 0.44 9.89
CA ILE A 7 -32.05 0.42 8.56
C ILE A 7 -32.09 -1.03 8.11
N LYS A 8 -33.05 -1.36 7.23
CA LYS A 8 -33.02 -2.64 6.51
C LYS A 8 -31.87 -2.58 5.52
N ILE A 9 -30.78 -3.28 5.81
CA ILE A 9 -29.77 -3.61 4.80
C ILE A 9 -30.43 -4.61 3.85
N THR A 10 -30.97 -4.11 2.74
CA THR A 10 -31.36 -4.92 1.59
C THR A 10 -30.10 -5.28 0.80
N GLY A 11 -29.20 -6.03 1.43
CA GLY A 11 -28.22 -6.81 0.70
C GLY A 11 -28.95 -8.03 0.17
N ALA A 12 -29.26 -8.06 -1.11
CA ALA A 12 -29.61 -9.32 -1.76
C ALA A 12 -28.39 -10.24 -1.58
N THR A 13 -28.46 -11.14 -0.60
CA THR A 13 -27.62 -12.33 -0.61
C THR A 13 -28.09 -13.12 -1.83
N GLN A 14 -27.51 -12.87 -3.00
CA GLN A 14 -27.59 -13.82 -4.08
C GLN A 14 -26.83 -15.05 -3.58
N VAL A 15 -27.58 -15.96 -2.98
CA VAL A 15 -27.16 -17.35 -2.83
C VAL A 15 -27.07 -17.84 -4.27
N HIS A 16 -25.88 -17.84 -4.85
CA HIS A 16 -25.64 -18.53 -6.11
C HIS A 16 -25.98 -20.00 -5.85
N ASN A 17 -27.11 -20.44 -6.39
CA ASN A 17 -27.52 -21.83 -6.32
C ASN A 17 -26.75 -22.56 -7.41
N ASP A 18 -25.54 -23.05 -7.08
CA ASP A 18 -24.68 -23.84 -7.97
C ASP A 18 -25.28 -25.21 -8.35
N ALA A 19 -26.54 -25.46 -7.95
CA ALA A 19 -27.32 -26.65 -8.23
C ALA A 19 -27.51 -26.98 -9.72
N ASP A 20 -27.06 -26.12 -10.64
CA ASP A 20 -27.22 -26.30 -12.09
C ASP A 20 -25.90 -26.32 -12.88
N ILE A 21 -24.75 -26.48 -12.20
CA ILE A 21 -23.53 -26.92 -12.90
C ILE A 21 -23.56 -28.46 -12.93
N GLY A 22 -24.19 -29.02 -13.97
CA GLY A 22 -24.29 -30.46 -14.14
C GLY A 22 -22.96 -31.19 -13.91
N GLY A 23 -22.91 -32.04 -12.88
CA GLY A 23 -21.75 -32.89 -12.57
C GLY A 23 -20.90 -32.51 -11.35
N LEU A 24 -21.21 -31.42 -10.64
CA LEU A 24 -20.53 -31.06 -9.38
C LEU A 24 -21.34 -31.54 -8.15
N ASP A 25 -20.76 -32.47 -7.37
CA ASP A 25 -21.28 -32.83 -6.06
C ASP A 25 -20.71 -31.85 -5.01
N GLN A 26 -21.53 -30.87 -4.63
CA GLN A 26 -21.15 -29.84 -3.64
C GLN A 26 -20.65 -30.46 -2.33
N SER A 27 -21.22 -31.59 -1.89
CA SER A 27 -20.82 -32.24 -0.64
C SER A 27 -19.39 -32.78 -0.71
N GLN A 28 -18.94 -33.22 -1.90
CA GLN A 28 -17.56 -33.65 -2.13
C GLN A 28 -16.59 -32.47 -2.13
N VAL A 29 -16.99 -31.33 -2.71
CA VAL A 29 -16.20 -30.09 -2.69
C VAL A 29 -16.01 -29.60 -1.25
N ASP A 30 -17.10 -29.50 -0.48
CA ASP A 30 -17.06 -29.04 0.91
C ASP A 30 -16.21 -29.97 1.77
N LYS A 31 -16.38 -31.29 1.60
CA LYS A 31 -15.54 -32.29 2.28
C LYS A 31 -14.07 -32.09 1.96
N ARG A 32 -13.73 -31.89 0.68
CA ARG A 32 -12.35 -31.65 0.26
C ARG A 32 -11.77 -30.38 0.88
N TYR A 33 -12.54 -29.30 0.98
CA TYR A 33 -12.10 -28.07 1.66
C TYR A 33 -11.81 -28.30 3.15
N VAL A 34 -12.68 -29.04 3.85
CA VAL A 34 -12.45 -29.37 5.27
C VAL A 34 -11.18 -30.20 5.45
N GLU A 35 -11.00 -31.25 4.62
CA GLU A 35 -9.80 -32.09 4.66
C GLU A 35 -8.51 -31.31 4.39
N GLU A 36 -8.51 -30.43 3.38
CA GLU A 36 -7.34 -29.61 3.04
C GLU A 36 -7.05 -28.52 4.08
N ARG A 37 -8.10 -27.92 4.66
CA ARG A 37 -7.96 -26.99 5.79
C ARG A 37 -7.33 -27.69 6.99
N ALA A 38 -7.83 -28.88 7.35
CA ALA A 38 -7.35 -29.64 8.51
C ALA A 38 -5.85 -29.94 8.45
N LYS A 39 -5.28 -30.20 7.26
CA LYS A 39 -3.84 -30.42 7.06
C LYS A 39 -2.95 -29.23 7.45
N ARG A 40 -3.51 -28.01 7.45
CA ARG A 40 -2.78 -26.75 7.63
C ARG A 40 -3.11 -26.04 8.93
N LEU A 41 -4.01 -26.58 9.75
CA LEU A 41 -4.30 -26.03 11.07
C LEU A 41 -3.07 -26.22 11.97
N ARG A 42 -2.55 -25.10 12.46
CA ARG A 42 -1.41 -25.04 13.38
C ARG A 42 -1.90 -24.49 14.73
N PRO A 43 -1.73 -25.21 15.85
CA PRO A 43 -2.18 -24.73 17.17
C PRO A 43 -1.48 -23.45 17.61
N GLU A 44 -0.22 -23.25 17.19
CA GLU A 44 0.57 -22.05 17.45
C GLU A 44 0.09 -20.78 16.69
N GLY A 45 -0.82 -20.90 15.72
CA GLY A 45 -1.36 -19.73 15.01
C GLY A 45 -0.26 -18.86 14.38
N ASN A 46 -0.23 -17.57 14.68
CA ASN A 46 0.76 -16.65 14.12
C ASN A 46 2.17 -16.82 14.72
N ASP A 47 2.28 -17.49 15.88
CA ASP A 47 3.57 -17.71 16.55
C ASP A 47 4.47 -18.70 15.77
N GLN A 48 3.94 -19.32 14.71
CA GLN A 48 4.73 -20.10 13.75
C GLN A 48 5.69 -19.25 12.90
N TYR A 49 5.48 -17.92 12.87
CA TYR A 49 6.31 -17.00 12.09
C TYR A 49 7.30 -16.25 12.99
N VAL A 50 8.46 -15.93 12.43
CA VAL A 50 9.46 -15.08 13.09
C VAL A 50 9.35 -13.69 12.51
N ASP A 51 9.11 -12.69 13.36
CA ASP A 51 9.25 -11.30 12.96
C ASP A 51 10.73 -10.98 12.75
N ILE A 52 11.09 -10.72 11.49
CA ILE A 52 12.47 -10.40 11.11
C ILE A 52 12.97 -9.12 11.78
N SER A 53 12.09 -8.17 12.10
CA SER A 53 12.45 -6.90 12.74
C SER A 53 12.83 -7.05 14.21
N LEU A 54 12.34 -8.12 14.87
CA LEU A 54 12.61 -8.42 16.28
C LEU A 54 13.71 -9.47 16.45
N SER A 55 14.13 -10.13 15.37
CA SER A 55 15.12 -11.20 15.39
C SER A 55 16.51 -10.69 15.02
N ALA A 56 17.41 -10.60 16.00
CA ALA A 56 18.81 -10.21 15.76
C ALA A 56 19.51 -11.06 14.67
N LYS A 57 19.10 -12.32 14.52
CA LYS A 57 19.63 -13.23 13.49
C LYS A 57 19.19 -12.84 12.06
N PHE A 58 18.00 -12.28 11.91
CA PHE A 58 17.34 -12.07 10.62
C PHE A 58 17.07 -10.61 10.27
N GLN A 59 17.34 -9.67 11.18
CA GLN A 59 17.08 -8.24 11.00
C GLN A 59 17.66 -7.65 9.71
N LYS A 60 18.82 -8.17 9.25
CA LYS A 60 19.45 -7.73 8.00
C LYS A 60 18.57 -7.91 6.76
N PHE A 61 17.59 -8.82 6.80
CA PHE A 61 16.65 -9.03 5.69
C PHE A 61 15.56 -7.95 5.62
N GLY A 62 15.44 -7.12 6.67
CA GLY A 62 14.58 -5.94 6.68
C GLY A 62 15.28 -4.66 6.20
N GLU A 63 16.58 -4.70 5.92
CA GLU A 63 17.31 -3.56 5.37
C GLU A 63 16.88 -3.27 3.93
N ASP A 64 16.93 -2.00 3.53
CA ASP A 64 16.61 -1.57 2.18
C ASP A 64 17.80 -1.86 1.23
N PRO A 65 17.69 -2.83 0.30
CA PRO A 65 18.80 -3.15 -0.59
C PRO A 65 18.90 -2.18 -1.78
N TRP A 66 17.97 -1.23 -1.92
CA TRP A 66 17.83 -0.39 -3.10
C TRP A 66 18.14 1.07 -2.86
N VAL A 67 18.30 1.48 -1.61
CA VAL A 67 18.58 2.86 -1.25
C VAL A 67 19.89 3.32 -1.87
N ASP A 68 19.85 4.45 -2.56
CA ASP A 68 21.05 5.22 -2.87
C ASP A 68 21.34 6.15 -1.69
N VAL A 69 22.24 5.73 -0.81
CA VAL A 69 22.58 6.44 0.43
C VAL A 69 23.10 7.86 0.13
N ALA A 70 23.73 8.08 -1.03
CA ALA A 70 24.24 9.40 -1.41
C ALA A 70 23.12 10.41 -1.73
N SER A 71 21.92 9.91 -2.07
CA SER A 71 20.74 10.75 -2.38
C SER A 71 19.95 11.17 -1.14
N ILE A 72 20.23 10.56 0.03
CA ILE A 72 19.48 10.80 1.26
C ILE A 72 19.94 12.10 1.91
N THR A 73 18.97 12.94 2.27
CA THR A 73 19.21 14.23 2.92
C THR A 73 18.82 14.17 4.39
N ASP A 74 19.46 14.99 5.22
CA ASP A 74 19.20 15.02 6.66
C ASP A 74 17.75 15.50 6.92
N ILE A 75 16.99 14.66 7.62
CA ILE A 75 15.62 14.94 8.04
C ILE A 75 15.46 16.31 8.71
N LYS A 76 16.46 16.76 9.48
CA LYS A 76 16.42 18.05 10.18
C LYS A 76 16.35 19.24 9.23
N THR A 77 16.80 19.06 8.00
CA THR A 77 16.76 20.10 6.95
C THR A 77 15.47 20.06 6.13
N GLN A 78 14.69 18.98 6.24
CA GLN A 78 13.51 18.76 5.42
C GLN A 78 12.24 19.36 6.03
N PHE A 79 12.15 19.54 7.36
CA PHE A 79 11.00 20.18 8.01
C PHE A 79 11.25 21.67 8.24
N LEU A 80 10.49 22.53 7.58
CA LEU A 80 10.59 23.97 7.80
C LEU A 80 10.16 24.30 9.24
N HIS A 81 11.07 24.84 10.05
CA HIS A 81 10.87 25.11 11.47
C HIS A 81 10.40 23.88 12.28
N SER A 82 10.78 22.66 11.87
CA SER A 82 10.34 21.40 12.51
C SER A 82 8.81 21.20 12.52
N ARG A 83 8.09 21.79 11.56
CA ARG A 83 6.63 21.66 11.44
C ARG A 83 6.21 21.49 9.98
N THR A 84 5.03 20.91 9.79
CA THR A 84 4.34 20.81 8.51
C THR A 84 2.84 20.87 8.77
N GLN A 85 2.06 21.36 7.81
CA GLN A 85 0.60 21.40 7.95
C GLN A 85 -0.01 20.00 7.82
N VAL A 86 0.51 19.20 6.88
CA VAL A 86 0.05 17.84 6.63
C VAL A 86 1.24 16.88 6.62
N LEU A 87 1.16 15.84 7.44
CA LEU A 87 2.12 14.73 7.44
C LEU A 87 1.45 13.48 6.88
N ILE A 88 2.05 12.90 5.85
CA ILE A 88 1.62 11.66 5.20
C ILE A 88 2.65 10.59 5.52
N LEU A 89 2.21 9.44 6.02
CA LEU A 89 3.08 8.28 6.26
C LEU A 89 2.93 7.28 5.12
N GLY A 90 4.02 6.99 4.44
CA GLY A 90 4.12 6.11 3.29
C GLY A 90 4.19 6.86 1.95
N GLY A 91 5.20 6.52 1.15
CA GLY A 91 5.44 7.00 -0.21
C GLY A 91 4.95 6.03 -1.30
N GLY A 92 4.03 5.12 -0.97
CA GLY A 92 3.30 4.30 -1.93
C GLY A 92 2.14 5.04 -2.60
N PHE A 93 1.38 4.35 -3.44
CA PHE A 93 0.26 4.99 -4.18
C PHE A 93 -0.79 5.64 -3.29
N SER A 94 -1.11 5.09 -2.13
CA SER A 94 -2.06 5.74 -1.20
C SER A 94 -1.52 7.08 -0.70
N GLY A 95 -0.25 7.15 -0.29
CA GLY A 95 0.37 8.40 0.16
C GLY A 95 0.51 9.42 -0.97
N LEU A 96 0.87 8.98 -2.17
CA LEU A 96 0.89 9.82 -3.36
C LEU A 96 -0.51 10.36 -3.70
N LEU A 97 -1.55 9.53 -3.66
CA LEU A 97 -2.93 9.96 -3.87
C LEU A 97 -3.36 11.00 -2.84
N TYR A 98 -3.06 10.79 -1.55
CA TYR A 98 -3.34 11.79 -0.52
C TYR A 98 -2.62 13.10 -0.81
N ALA A 99 -1.32 13.06 -1.13
CA ALA A 99 -0.54 14.25 -1.45
C ALA A 99 -1.12 15.00 -2.65
N VAL A 100 -1.46 14.29 -3.72
CA VAL A 100 -2.10 14.86 -4.92
C VAL A 100 -3.42 15.53 -4.58
N ARG A 101 -4.32 14.84 -3.86
CA ARG A 101 -5.63 15.41 -3.49
C ARG A 101 -5.50 16.61 -2.55
N MET A 102 -4.49 16.63 -1.66
CA MET A 102 -4.21 17.79 -0.81
C MET A 102 -3.71 18.99 -1.64
N VAL A 103 -2.83 18.75 -2.61
CA VAL A 103 -2.34 19.79 -3.53
C VAL A 103 -3.50 20.37 -4.36
N GLU A 104 -4.36 19.53 -4.91
CA GLU A 104 -5.55 19.95 -5.64
C GLU A 104 -6.54 20.73 -4.76
N ALA A 105 -6.61 20.42 -3.46
CA ALA A 105 -7.40 21.16 -2.48
C ALA A 105 -6.76 22.51 -2.05
N GLY A 106 -5.59 22.86 -2.59
CA GLY A 106 -4.92 24.13 -2.35
C GLY A 106 -3.83 24.11 -1.26
N ILE A 107 -3.49 22.95 -0.71
CA ILE A 107 -2.32 22.82 0.15
C ILE A 107 -1.06 22.92 -0.70
N ARG A 108 -0.14 23.81 -0.34
CA ARG A 108 1.08 23.97 -1.12
C ARG A 108 2.04 22.80 -0.87
N PRO A 109 2.78 22.31 -1.87
CA PRO A 109 3.76 21.24 -1.70
C PRO A 109 4.78 21.46 -0.57
N GLU A 110 5.13 22.72 -0.28
CA GLU A 110 6.02 23.07 0.83
C GLU A 110 5.41 22.86 2.23
N ASP A 111 4.08 22.81 2.35
CA ASP A 111 3.34 22.66 3.62
C ASP A 111 2.98 21.19 3.92
N LEU A 112 3.32 20.26 3.01
CA LEU A 112 3.12 18.82 3.17
C LEU A 112 4.45 18.06 3.28
N ARG A 113 4.49 16.99 4.06
CA ARG A 113 5.62 16.04 4.09
C ARG A 113 5.15 14.60 3.97
N ILE A 114 5.85 13.82 3.15
CA ILE A 114 5.62 12.40 2.95
C ILE A 114 6.80 11.64 3.58
N VAL A 115 6.59 11.01 4.73
CA VAL A 115 7.62 10.20 5.40
C VAL A 115 7.55 8.77 4.88
N GLU A 116 8.67 8.27 4.36
CA GLU A 116 8.79 6.93 3.79
C GLU A 116 10.05 6.24 4.31
N SER A 117 9.90 4.99 4.75
CA SER A 117 11.02 4.19 5.26
C SER A 117 11.97 3.73 4.16
N GLY A 118 11.49 3.61 2.93
CA GLY A 118 12.29 3.28 1.75
C GLY A 118 13.07 4.48 1.23
N GLY A 119 14.04 4.21 0.36
CA GLY A 119 14.84 5.24 -0.32
C GLY A 119 14.17 5.87 -1.56
N GLY A 120 12.85 5.72 -1.74
CA GLY A 120 12.16 6.24 -2.93
C GLY A 120 10.66 5.96 -2.92
N PHE A 121 9.95 6.54 -3.91
CA PHE A 121 8.51 6.33 -4.07
C PHE A 121 8.16 4.94 -4.61
N GLY A 122 6.95 4.50 -4.29
CA GLY A 122 6.33 3.28 -4.83
C GLY A 122 5.85 2.31 -3.75
N GLY A 123 6.30 2.46 -2.49
CA GLY A 123 5.91 1.58 -1.38
C GLY A 123 6.20 0.12 -1.73
N THR A 124 5.15 -0.70 -1.84
CA THR A 124 5.26 -2.09 -2.33
C THR A 124 6.13 -2.22 -3.59
N TRP A 125 5.98 -1.31 -4.56
CA TRP A 125 6.70 -1.33 -5.84
C TRP A 125 8.12 -0.74 -5.76
N TYR A 126 8.42 -0.03 -4.67
CA TYR A 126 9.78 0.37 -4.34
C TYR A 126 10.59 -0.83 -3.83
N TYR A 127 10.05 -1.55 -2.84
CA TYR A 127 10.72 -2.65 -2.15
C TYR A 127 10.80 -3.93 -2.99
N ASN A 128 9.71 -4.30 -3.65
CA ASN A 128 9.67 -5.53 -4.43
C ASN A 128 10.29 -5.30 -5.80
N ARG A 129 11.38 -6.02 -6.10
CA ARG A 129 12.06 -5.99 -7.42
C ARG A 129 12.52 -7.38 -7.86
N TYR A 130 11.85 -8.43 -7.41
CA TYR A 130 12.19 -9.79 -7.79
C TYR A 130 11.86 -10.05 -9.28
N PRO A 131 12.60 -10.96 -9.96
CA PRO A 131 12.36 -11.26 -11.37
C PRO A 131 10.93 -11.75 -11.62
N GLY A 132 10.26 -11.18 -12.62
CA GLY A 132 8.88 -11.53 -12.98
C GLY A 132 7.79 -10.85 -12.15
N LEU A 133 8.13 -9.87 -11.30
CA LEU A 133 7.16 -9.07 -10.56
C LEU A 133 6.23 -8.28 -11.52
N MET A 134 4.92 -8.52 -11.38
CA MET A 134 3.83 -7.88 -12.12
C MET A 134 2.67 -7.57 -11.15
N CYS A 135 1.80 -6.62 -11.49
CA CYS A 135 0.48 -6.54 -10.85
C CYS A 135 -0.44 -7.66 -11.35
N ASP A 136 -1.35 -8.10 -10.48
CA ASP A 136 -2.36 -9.12 -10.77
C ASP A 136 -3.72 -8.52 -11.20
N ILE A 137 -3.94 -7.24 -10.91
CA ILE A 137 -5.05 -6.44 -11.40
C ILE A 137 -4.64 -5.77 -12.72
N GLU A 138 -5.57 -5.68 -13.67
CA GLU A 138 -5.34 -4.98 -14.94
C GLU A 138 -4.87 -3.55 -14.71
N SER A 139 -3.82 -3.13 -15.41
CA SER A 139 -3.12 -1.86 -15.18
C SER A 139 -4.03 -0.64 -15.28
N TYR A 140 -4.99 -0.66 -16.21
CA TYR A 140 -5.96 0.43 -16.38
C TYR A 140 -6.89 0.61 -15.17
N CYS A 141 -7.06 -0.43 -14.35
CA CYS A 141 -7.83 -0.39 -13.12
C CYS A 141 -6.94 -0.18 -11.89
N TYR A 142 -5.69 -0.64 -11.93
CA TYR A 142 -4.77 -0.61 -10.80
C TYR A 142 -4.01 0.69 -10.66
N LEU A 143 -3.51 1.24 -11.77
CA LEU A 143 -2.68 2.44 -11.74
C LEU A 143 -3.55 3.69 -11.49
N PRO A 144 -3.27 4.46 -10.43
CA PRO A 144 -4.08 5.63 -10.11
C PRO A 144 -3.76 6.79 -11.06
N LEU A 145 -4.67 7.75 -11.22
CA LEU A 145 -4.40 9.01 -11.94
C LEU A 145 -4.04 8.87 -13.44
N LEU A 146 -4.46 7.80 -14.11
CA LEU A 146 -4.07 7.57 -15.52
C LEU A 146 -4.56 8.68 -16.45
N GLU A 147 -5.81 9.14 -16.28
CA GLU A 147 -6.36 10.23 -17.07
C GLU A 147 -5.63 11.54 -16.75
N GLU A 148 -5.47 11.86 -15.46
CA GLU A 148 -4.81 13.09 -15.03
C GLU A 148 -3.34 13.13 -15.45
N THR A 149 -2.63 11.99 -15.47
CA THR A 149 -1.23 11.91 -15.91
C THR A 149 -1.10 11.87 -17.44
N GLY A 150 -2.10 11.35 -18.16
CA GLY A 150 -2.03 11.03 -19.58
C GLY A 150 -1.17 9.79 -19.87
N TYR A 151 -0.84 9.01 -18.84
CA TYR A 151 0.00 7.82 -18.99
C TYR A 151 -0.79 6.66 -19.59
N ILE A 152 -0.19 5.97 -20.56
CA ILE A 152 -0.74 4.75 -21.15
C ILE A 152 0.13 3.58 -20.68
N PRO A 153 -0.41 2.66 -19.87
CA PRO A 153 0.31 1.46 -19.45
C PRO A 153 0.81 0.65 -20.65
N LYS A 154 2.05 0.19 -20.58
CA LYS A 154 2.73 -0.55 -21.65
C LYS A 154 2.19 -1.98 -21.79
N HIS A 155 1.68 -2.53 -20.70
CA HIS A 155 1.17 -3.89 -20.60
C HIS A 155 -0.22 -3.90 -19.98
N ARG A 156 -1.00 -4.94 -20.30
CA ARG A 156 -2.29 -5.20 -19.62
C ARG A 156 -2.12 -5.40 -18.11
N TYR A 157 -0.98 -5.98 -17.72
CA TYR A 157 -0.53 -6.15 -16.34
C TYR A 157 0.88 -5.60 -16.25
N SER A 158 1.04 -4.45 -15.59
CA SER A 158 2.29 -3.68 -15.58
C SER A 158 3.33 -4.36 -14.70
N SER A 159 4.59 -4.28 -15.13
CA SER A 159 5.71 -4.79 -14.35
C SER A 159 5.97 -3.93 -13.13
N GLY A 160 6.60 -4.49 -12.09
CA GLY A 160 6.94 -3.71 -10.91
C GLY A 160 7.84 -2.51 -11.21
N GLU A 161 8.71 -2.60 -12.23
CA GLU A 161 9.50 -1.48 -12.70
C GLU A 161 8.64 -0.37 -13.32
N GLU A 162 7.69 -0.73 -14.18
CA GLU A 162 6.77 0.22 -14.80
C GLU A 162 5.97 0.98 -13.73
N ILE A 163 5.44 0.23 -12.75
CA ILE A 163 4.64 0.78 -11.66
C ILE A 163 5.48 1.71 -10.76
N ARG A 164 6.71 1.33 -10.43
CA ARG A 164 7.64 2.18 -9.66
C ARG A 164 7.98 3.46 -10.41
N ASN A 165 8.28 3.36 -11.71
CA ASN A 165 8.58 4.53 -12.53
C ASN A 165 7.35 5.45 -12.63
N TYR A 166 6.16 4.87 -12.68
CA TYR A 166 4.91 5.62 -12.67
C TYR A 166 4.63 6.33 -11.34
N ALA A 167 4.97 5.72 -10.20
CA ALA A 167 4.91 6.40 -8.90
C ALA A 167 5.78 7.67 -8.86
N ASN A 168 7.00 7.60 -9.43
CA ASN A 168 7.87 8.77 -9.56
C ASN A 168 7.30 9.81 -10.54
N LEU A 169 6.70 9.37 -11.65
CA LEU A 169 6.02 10.27 -12.59
C LEU A 169 4.90 11.07 -11.90
N ILE A 170 4.09 10.43 -11.06
CA ILE A 170 3.07 11.13 -10.26
C ILE A 170 3.73 12.17 -9.36
N ALA A 171 4.79 11.78 -8.64
CA ALA A 171 5.46 12.68 -7.70
C ALA A 171 6.02 13.94 -8.38
N GLU A 172 6.59 13.78 -9.57
CA GLU A 172 7.10 14.89 -10.38
C GLU A 172 5.97 15.75 -10.95
N LYS A 173 4.92 15.13 -11.51
CA LYS A 173 3.81 15.86 -12.14
C LYS A 173 3.12 16.85 -11.19
N TYR A 174 2.99 16.47 -9.93
CA TYR A 174 2.36 17.31 -8.90
C TYR A 174 3.36 18.07 -8.03
N ASN A 175 4.65 18.07 -8.38
CA ASN A 175 5.72 18.75 -7.65
C ASN A 175 5.81 18.34 -6.15
N ILE A 176 5.45 17.09 -5.84
CA ILE A 176 5.48 16.53 -4.47
C ILE A 176 6.74 15.71 -4.21
N ALA A 177 7.60 15.51 -5.22
CA ALA A 177 8.88 14.83 -5.05
C ALA A 177 9.75 15.46 -3.95
N ARG A 178 9.75 16.80 -3.85
CA ARG A 178 10.48 17.56 -2.82
C ARG A 178 9.85 17.51 -1.43
N SER A 179 8.62 17.01 -1.33
CA SER A 179 7.93 16.86 -0.06
C SER A 179 8.27 15.53 0.63
N ALA A 180 8.96 14.62 -0.05
CA ALA A 180 9.31 13.32 0.52
C ALA A 180 10.53 13.37 1.45
N VAL A 181 10.45 12.54 2.49
CA VAL A 181 11.41 12.33 3.54
C VAL A 181 11.70 10.83 3.60
N PHE A 182 12.68 10.40 2.81
CA PHE A 182 13.05 8.99 2.64
C PHE A 182 13.92 8.46 3.79
N GLN A 183 14.10 7.14 3.83
CA GLN A 183 14.87 6.44 4.88
C GLN A 183 14.44 6.83 6.30
N THR A 184 13.15 7.12 6.47
CA THR A 184 12.61 7.63 7.74
C THR A 184 11.40 6.82 8.14
N LYS A 185 11.46 6.23 9.34
CA LYS A 185 10.37 5.47 9.94
C LYS A 185 9.76 6.24 11.09
N ALA A 186 8.45 6.48 11.04
CA ALA A 186 7.72 7.00 12.20
C ALA A 186 7.55 5.88 13.24
N GLU A 187 8.01 6.12 14.47
CA GLU A 187 7.90 5.14 15.57
C GLU A 187 6.76 5.48 16.54
N LYS A 188 6.38 6.75 16.61
CA LYS A 188 5.41 7.26 17.57
C LYS A 188 4.66 8.45 16.99
N LEU A 189 3.36 8.53 17.29
CA LEU A 189 2.50 9.68 17.02
C LEU A 189 1.81 10.03 18.33
N GLU A 190 1.99 11.26 18.79
CA GLU A 190 1.33 11.77 19.99
C GLU A 190 0.51 12.99 19.60
N TRP A 191 -0.73 13.01 20.06
CA TRP A 191 -1.58 14.18 19.94
C TRP A 191 -1.29 15.14 21.10
N ASP A 192 -1.07 16.40 20.77
CA ASP A 192 -0.95 17.49 21.74
C ASP A 192 -2.22 18.33 21.65
N GLU A 193 -2.95 18.43 22.77
CA GLU A 193 -4.19 19.21 22.85
C GLU A 193 -3.91 20.73 22.94
N GLY A 194 -2.68 21.13 23.28
CA GLY A 194 -2.27 22.52 23.53
C GLY A 194 -2.25 22.93 25.00
#